data_AF-A0A212L7U7-F1
#
_entry.id   AF-A0A212L7U7-F1
#
_cell.length_a   1.000
_cell.length_b   1.000
_cell.length_c   1.000
_cell.angle_alpha   90.00
_cell.angle_beta   90.00
_cell.angle_gamma   90.00
#
_symmetry.space_group_name_H-M   'P 1'
#
loop_
_entity.id
_entity.type
_entity.pdbx_description
1 polymer ?
#
loop_
_entity_poly.entity_id
_entity_poly.type
_entity_poly.pdbx_seq_one_letter_code
_entity_poly.pdbx_strand_id
1 'polypeptide(L)'
;MIKNYLCLEKAVRVVNAFATLVIAACVAFLTYQQYLVQKSLSEPFFNLKIEGRYDDGLKKFVDDFLVVRNDGAHARNIIVDSETFFLINDLDQKFKYKKFYIPASYYTASFHTGNSQGIIVKSFTFQNRLTLMNAINKIIESRIIMDISVVSFTTISYRTITGEKRKIFFRNEIEIDEMPDFIYSMRHMRKLDIENLSYSSICEHVAEGSIIPISQSQ
;
A
#
# COMPACT_ATOMS: atom_id res chain seq x y z
N MET A 1 -16.93 -68.37 30.99
CA MET A 1 -15.64 -67.95 30.39
C MET A 1 -15.80 -67.30 29.01
N ILE A 2 -16.56 -67.89 28.08
CA ILE A 2 -16.73 -67.39 26.69
C ILE A 2 -17.40 -65.99 26.59
N LYS A 3 -18.41 -65.68 27.41
CA LYS A 3 -19.09 -64.36 27.41
C LYS A 3 -18.16 -63.19 27.77
N ASN A 4 -17.18 -63.41 28.66
CA ASN A 4 -16.25 -62.34 29.07
C ASN A 4 -15.25 -62.02 27.96
N TYR A 5 -14.85 -63.02 27.17
CA TYR A 5 -13.94 -62.86 26.05
C TYR A 5 -14.56 -62.04 24.90
N LEU A 6 -15.84 -62.31 24.58
CA LEU A 6 -16.62 -61.56 23.60
C LEU A 6 -16.87 -60.10 23.99
N CYS A 7 -16.99 -59.83 25.29
CA CYS A 7 -17.13 -58.45 25.80
C CYS A 7 -15.81 -57.68 25.66
N LEU A 8 -14.69 -58.32 26.01
CA LEU A 8 -13.36 -57.73 25.90
C LEU A 8 -12.99 -57.41 24.44
N GLU A 9 -13.29 -58.32 23.51
CA GLU A 9 -13.00 -58.12 22.08
C GLU A 9 -13.79 -56.93 21.50
N LYS A 10 -15.07 -56.78 21.89
CA LYS A 10 -15.89 -55.63 21.49
C LYS A 10 -15.35 -54.32 22.08
N ALA A 11 -14.95 -54.32 23.36
CA ALA A 11 -14.37 -53.14 24.00
C ALA A 11 -13.07 -52.71 23.31
N VAL A 12 -12.18 -53.67 22.98
CA VAL A 12 -10.93 -53.40 22.24
C VAL A 12 -11.22 -52.81 20.86
N ARG A 13 -12.22 -53.33 20.13
CA ARG A 13 -12.62 -52.77 18.82
C ARG A 13 -13.12 -51.33 18.94
N VAL A 14 -13.91 -51.01 19.96
CA VAL A 14 -14.41 -49.64 20.19
C VAL A 14 -13.26 -48.69 20.55
N VAL A 15 -12.35 -49.10 21.43
CA VAL A 15 -11.17 -48.30 21.79
C VAL A 15 -10.27 -48.07 20.57
N ASN A 16 -10.04 -49.10 19.75
CA ASN A 16 -9.25 -48.96 18.53
C ASN A 16 -9.91 -48.04 17.50
N ALA A 17 -11.24 -48.13 17.32
CA ALA A 17 -11.97 -47.24 16.44
C ALA A 17 -11.88 -45.79 16.91
N PHE A 18 -12.03 -45.53 18.22
CA PHE A 18 -11.89 -44.20 18.79
C PHE A 18 -10.46 -43.66 18.65
N ALA A 19 -9.46 -44.48 18.97
CA ALA A 19 -8.05 -44.11 18.81
C ALA A 19 -7.73 -43.78 17.34
N THR A 20 -8.24 -44.57 16.39
CA THR A 20 -8.07 -44.32 14.95
C THR A 20 -8.71 -43.00 14.54
N LEU A 21 -9.92 -42.69 15.02
CA LEU A 21 -10.62 -41.44 14.72
C LEU A 21 -9.87 -40.22 15.29
N VAL A 22 -9.37 -40.33 16.51
CA VAL A 22 -8.54 -39.28 17.14
C VAL A 22 -7.25 -39.06 16.34
N ILE A 23 -6.55 -40.13 15.96
CA ILE A 23 -5.33 -40.04 15.14
C ILE A 23 -5.65 -39.37 13.81
N ALA A 24 -6.73 -39.77 13.13
CA ALA A 24 -7.15 -39.19 11.87
C ALA A 24 -7.45 -37.69 12.01
N ALA A 25 -8.14 -37.28 13.08
CA ALA A 25 -8.42 -35.87 13.36
C ALA A 25 -7.14 -35.07 13.63
N CYS A 26 -6.20 -35.61 14.41
CA CYS A 26 -4.90 -34.98 14.66
C CYS A 26 -4.07 -34.83 13.39
N VAL A 27 -4.01 -35.87 12.55
CA VAL A 27 -3.30 -35.82 11.25
C VAL A 27 -3.94 -34.79 10.33
N ALA A 28 -5.28 -34.73 10.25
CA ALA A 28 -5.98 -33.74 9.46
C ALA A 28 -5.68 -32.30 9.94
N PHE A 29 -5.69 -32.08 11.25
CA PHE A 29 -5.33 -30.78 11.84
C PHE A 29 -3.88 -30.39 11.53
N LEU A 30 -2.91 -31.29 11.72
CA LEU A 30 -1.51 -31.03 11.41
C LEU A 30 -1.30 -30.73 9.93
N THR A 31 -1.96 -31.49 9.05
CA THR A 31 -1.90 -31.28 7.59
C THR A 31 -2.45 -29.90 7.22
N TYR A 32 -3.55 -29.48 7.85
CA TYR A 32 -4.12 -28.15 7.64
C TYR A 32 -3.15 -27.04 8.09
N GLN A 33 -2.52 -27.18 9.26
CA GLN A 33 -1.52 -26.22 9.74
C GLN A 33 -0.29 -26.14 8.82
N GLN A 34 0.21 -27.29 8.35
CA GLN A 34 1.31 -27.34 7.39
C GLN A 34 0.95 -26.66 6.06
N TYR A 35 -0.28 -26.87 5.58
CA TYR A 35 -0.80 -26.19 4.39
C TYR A 35 -0.82 -24.66 4.59
N LEU A 36 -1.28 -24.16 5.73
CA LEU A 36 -1.28 -22.71 6.03
C LEU A 36 0.14 -22.13 6.05
N VAL A 37 1.09 -22.85 6.66
CA VAL A 37 2.51 -22.43 6.70
C VAL A 37 3.11 -22.42 5.30
N GLN A 38 2.92 -23.49 4.51
CA GLN A 38 3.41 -23.54 3.13
C GLN A 38 2.78 -22.45 2.28
N LYS A 39 1.48 -22.19 2.44
CA LYS A 39 0.78 -21.11 1.75
C LYS A 39 1.43 -19.77 2.09
N SER A 40 1.63 -19.45 3.37
CA SER A 40 2.29 -18.22 3.80
C SER A 40 3.72 -18.07 3.25
N LEU A 41 4.52 -19.15 3.26
CA LEU A 41 5.88 -19.14 2.68
C LEU A 41 5.88 -18.99 1.14
N SER A 42 4.79 -19.37 0.48
CA SER A 42 4.63 -19.30 -0.97
C SER A 42 3.98 -18.00 -1.46
N GLU A 43 3.63 -17.10 -0.56
CA GLU A 43 3.02 -15.82 -0.92
C GLU A 43 4.08 -14.73 -1.11
N PRO A 44 3.92 -13.88 -2.14
CA PRO A 44 4.77 -12.72 -2.31
C PRO A 44 4.52 -11.73 -1.17
N PHE A 45 5.59 -11.06 -0.74
CA PHE A 45 5.55 -10.06 0.31
C PHE A 45 6.15 -8.78 -0.26
N PHE A 46 5.30 -7.79 -0.49
CA PHE A 46 5.72 -6.54 -1.09
C PHE A 46 5.98 -5.50 -0.01
N ASN A 47 7.11 -4.81 -0.14
CA ASN A 47 7.49 -3.71 0.72
C ASN A 47 7.67 -2.45 -0.13
N LEU A 48 7.11 -1.34 0.35
CA LEU A 48 7.30 -0.02 -0.23
C LEU A 48 8.24 0.78 0.65
N LYS A 49 9.22 1.43 0.02
CA LYS A 49 10.15 2.31 0.71
C LYS A 49 10.36 3.60 -0.05
N ILE A 50 10.39 4.72 0.66
CA ILE A 50 10.78 6.02 0.12
C ILE A 50 12.26 6.25 0.45
N GLU A 51 13.08 6.41 -0.58
CA GLU A 51 14.53 6.62 -0.42
C GLU A 51 14.94 7.98 -0.97
N GLY A 52 15.70 8.77 -0.21
CA GLY A 52 16.26 10.04 -0.71
C GLY A 52 17.59 9.83 -1.43
N ARG A 53 17.79 10.50 -2.57
CA ARG A 53 19.12 10.67 -3.20
C ARG A 53 19.84 11.85 -2.57
N TYR A 54 20.96 11.57 -1.92
CA TYR A 54 21.91 12.62 -1.52
C TYR A 54 22.86 12.93 -2.68
N ASP A 55 23.03 14.20 -2.99
CA ASP A 55 24.04 14.71 -3.93
C ASP A 55 25.23 15.21 -3.10
N ASP A 56 26.36 14.50 -3.17
CA ASP A 56 27.58 14.83 -2.43
C ASP A 56 28.19 16.17 -2.84
N GLY A 57 28.05 16.55 -4.12
CA GLY A 57 28.57 17.82 -4.64
C GLY A 57 27.79 19.02 -4.12
N LEU A 58 26.46 18.90 -4.07
CA LEU A 58 25.57 19.92 -3.54
C LEU A 58 25.34 19.82 -2.02
N LYS A 59 25.86 18.76 -1.39
CA LYS A 59 25.67 18.41 0.03
C LYS A 59 24.21 18.42 0.48
N LYS A 60 23.28 18.02 -0.38
CA LYS A 60 21.84 18.04 -0.10
C LYS A 60 21.11 16.87 -0.74
N PHE A 61 19.96 16.52 -0.17
CA PHE A 61 19.03 15.62 -0.83
C PHE A 61 18.35 16.32 -2.00
N VAL A 62 18.41 15.72 -3.18
CA VAL A 62 17.91 16.31 -4.42
C VAL A 62 16.64 15.66 -4.92
N ASP A 63 16.51 14.34 -4.72
CA ASP A 63 15.38 13.55 -5.22
C ASP A 63 14.90 12.54 -4.19
N ASP A 64 13.62 12.18 -4.27
CA ASP A 64 13.04 11.03 -3.58
C ASP A 64 12.66 9.93 -4.57
N PHE A 65 12.89 8.68 -4.19
CA PHE A 65 12.53 7.47 -4.93
C PHE A 65 11.42 6.72 -4.22
N LEU A 66 10.42 6.29 -4.98
CA LEU A 66 9.54 5.21 -4.53
C LEU A 66 10.12 3.87 -4.99
N VAL A 67 10.51 3.03 -4.03
CA VAL A 67 11.05 1.69 -4.25
C VAL A 67 10.00 0.66 -3.87
N VAL A 68 9.64 -0.21 -4.80
CA VAL A 68 8.79 -1.37 -4.56
C VAL A 68 9.65 -2.62 -4.63
N ARG A 69 9.63 -3.42 -3.57
CA ARG A 69 10.41 -4.64 -3.46
C ARG A 69 9.48 -5.81 -3.16
N ASN A 70 9.75 -6.98 -3.75
CA ASN A 70 9.16 -8.24 -3.32
C ASN A 70 10.21 -9.07 -2.58
N ASP A 71 10.05 -9.17 -1.26
CA ASP A 71 10.93 -9.94 -0.37
C ASP A 71 10.38 -11.35 -0.08
N GLY A 72 9.18 -11.67 -0.59
CA GLY A 72 8.56 -12.98 -0.45
C GLY A 72 8.77 -13.90 -1.64
N ALA A 73 7.81 -14.80 -1.86
CA ALA A 73 7.83 -15.74 -2.97
C ALA A 73 7.63 -15.06 -4.33
N HIS A 74 7.94 -15.78 -5.41
CA HIS A 74 7.77 -15.30 -6.77
C HIS A 74 6.30 -14.95 -7.10
N ALA A 75 6.09 -13.80 -7.73
CA ALA A 75 4.80 -13.41 -8.31
C ALA A 75 4.92 -13.22 -9.83
N ARG A 76 3.79 -13.32 -10.55
CA ARG A 76 3.73 -13.14 -12.01
C ARG A 76 2.90 -11.91 -12.37
N ASN A 77 3.22 -11.28 -13.50
CA ASN A 77 2.49 -10.15 -14.07
C ASN A 77 2.26 -9.04 -13.04
N ILE A 78 3.33 -8.63 -12.36
CA ILE A 78 3.28 -7.59 -11.34
C ILE A 78 3.11 -6.25 -12.06
N ILE A 79 2.02 -5.57 -11.73
CA ILE A 79 1.70 -4.22 -12.20
C ILE A 79 1.68 -3.33 -10.96
N VAL A 80 2.55 -2.33 -10.96
CA VAL A 80 2.62 -1.32 -9.90
C VAL A 80 2.12 0.00 -10.47
N ASP A 81 1.05 0.53 -9.89
CA ASP A 81 0.53 1.85 -10.20
C ASP A 81 0.61 2.72 -8.95
N SER A 82 1.16 3.93 -9.07
CA SER A 82 1.21 4.87 -7.95
C SER A 82 0.65 6.23 -8.36
N GLU A 83 -0.25 6.76 -7.54
CA GLU A 83 -0.74 8.13 -7.63
C GLU A 83 -0.27 8.93 -6.43
N THR A 84 0.24 10.14 -6.66
CA THR A 84 0.77 10.98 -5.60
C THR A 84 -0.01 12.28 -5.48
N PHE A 85 -0.13 12.77 -4.25
CA PHE A 85 -0.88 13.96 -3.90
C PHE A 85 -0.06 14.81 -2.94
N PHE A 86 -0.18 16.14 -3.05
CA PHE A 86 0.13 17.00 -1.91
C PHE A 86 -1.09 17.05 -1.01
N LEU A 87 -0.86 16.71 0.25
CA LEU A 87 -1.82 16.88 1.32
C LEU A 87 -1.53 18.21 1.99
N ILE A 88 -2.48 19.15 1.87
CA ILE A 88 -2.44 20.43 2.56
C ILE A 88 -3.44 20.36 3.71
N ASN A 89 -2.91 20.41 4.92
CA ASN A 89 -3.68 20.58 6.15
C ASN A 89 -3.75 22.08 6.44
N ASP A 90 -4.92 22.66 6.16
CA ASP A 90 -5.18 24.08 6.32
C ASP A 90 -6.06 24.33 7.54
N LEU A 91 -5.76 25.41 8.27
CA LEU A 91 -6.58 25.87 9.39
C LEU A 91 -7.39 27.08 8.94
N ASP A 92 -8.72 26.91 8.85
CA ASP A 92 -9.57 28.02 8.45
C ASP A 92 -9.65 29.11 9.54
N GLN A 93 -10.20 30.28 9.19
CA GLN A 93 -10.36 31.41 10.14
C GLN A 93 -11.24 31.06 11.35
N LYS A 94 -11.97 29.94 11.31
CA LYS A 94 -12.81 29.41 12.39
C LYS A 94 -12.12 28.25 13.12
N PHE A 95 -10.81 28.08 12.94
CA PHE A 95 -10.00 27.00 13.52
C PHE A 95 -10.48 25.59 13.15
N LYS A 96 -11.12 25.43 11.98
CA LYS A 96 -11.48 24.12 11.45
C LYS A 96 -10.41 23.65 10.49
N TYR A 97 -9.96 22.41 10.71
CA TYR A 97 -9.03 21.75 9.81
C TYR A 97 -9.72 21.37 8.50
N LYS A 98 -9.11 21.77 7.38
CA LYS A 98 -9.48 21.36 6.04
C LYS A 98 -8.31 20.61 5.42
N LYS A 99 -8.62 19.47 4.80
CA LYS A 99 -7.63 18.66 4.08
C LYS A 99 -7.87 18.81 2.59
N PHE A 100 -6.84 19.22 1.87
CA PHE A 100 -6.85 19.28 0.41
C PHE A 100 -5.87 18.24 -0.13
N TYR A 101 -6.36 17.38 -1.01
CA TYR A 101 -5.51 16.48 -1.79
C TYR A 101 -5.36 17.08 -3.18
N ILE A 102 -4.14 17.37 -3.57
CA ILE A 102 -3.82 17.97 -4.85
C ILE A 102 -3.06 16.94 -5.68
N PRO A 103 -3.63 16.43 -6.79
CA PRO A 103 -2.95 15.48 -7.66
C PRO A 103 -1.61 16.04 -8.14
N ALA A 104 -0.55 15.28 -7.91
CA ALA A 104 0.83 15.69 -8.14
C ALA A 104 1.61 14.63 -8.92
N SER A 105 2.47 15.08 -9.84
CA SER A 105 3.43 14.22 -10.55
C SER A 105 4.74 14.05 -9.76
N TYR A 106 4.65 13.69 -8.47
CA TYR A 106 5.82 13.59 -7.59
C TYR A 106 6.61 12.29 -7.77
N TYR A 107 5.89 11.17 -7.91
CA TYR A 107 6.42 9.90 -8.38
C TYR A 107 5.70 9.52 -9.67
N THR A 108 6.43 9.00 -10.65
CA THR A 108 5.84 8.56 -11.92
C THR A 108 6.00 7.05 -12.03
N ALA A 109 4.95 6.28 -11.71
CA ALA A 109 5.04 4.82 -11.74
C ALA A 109 3.81 4.18 -12.39
N SER A 110 4.02 3.65 -13.59
CA SER A 110 3.31 2.47 -14.08
C SER A 110 4.34 1.56 -14.73
N PHE A 111 4.59 0.40 -14.13
CA PHE A 111 5.60 -0.54 -14.60
C PHE A 111 5.03 -1.94 -14.67
N HIS A 112 5.30 -2.62 -15.79
CA HIS A 112 5.06 -4.03 -15.97
C HIS A 112 6.42 -4.72 -15.89
N THR A 113 6.68 -5.45 -14.81
CA THR A 113 7.97 -6.12 -14.65
C THR A 113 7.86 -7.62 -14.88
N GLY A 114 8.87 -8.19 -15.56
CA GLY A 114 9.10 -9.62 -15.64
C GLY A 114 9.84 -10.17 -14.41
N ASN A 115 10.43 -9.31 -13.58
CA ASN A 115 11.07 -9.71 -12.34
C ASN A 115 10.02 -10.03 -11.29
N SER A 116 10.15 -11.21 -10.69
CA SER A 116 9.20 -11.76 -9.74
C SER A 116 9.63 -11.60 -8.28
N GLN A 117 10.86 -11.13 -8.02
CA GLN A 117 11.48 -10.97 -6.70
C GLN A 117 12.49 -9.81 -6.69
N GLY A 118 12.83 -9.31 -5.50
CA GLY A 118 13.78 -8.21 -5.33
C GLY A 118 13.17 -6.86 -5.67
N ILE A 119 13.98 -5.91 -6.15
CA ILE A 119 13.49 -4.58 -6.54
C ILE A 119 12.65 -4.73 -7.82
N ILE A 120 11.36 -4.49 -7.69
CA ILE A 120 10.36 -4.56 -8.75
C ILE A 120 10.31 -3.24 -9.51
N VAL A 121 10.29 -2.13 -8.76
CA VAL A 121 10.21 -0.77 -9.29
C VAL A 121 11.10 0.16 -8.48
N LYS A 122 11.74 1.10 -9.20
CA LYS A 122 12.34 2.30 -8.62
C LYS A 122 11.90 3.50 -9.45
N SER A 123 10.97 4.30 -8.93
CA SER A 123 10.38 5.46 -9.60
C SER A 123 10.87 6.77 -9.01
N PHE A 124 11.08 7.79 -9.84
CA PHE A 124 11.31 9.16 -9.39
C PHE A 124 10.83 10.17 -10.45
N THR A 125 10.67 11.41 -10.02
CA THR A 125 10.61 12.59 -10.89
C THR A 125 11.83 13.46 -10.58
N PHE A 126 12.47 14.01 -11.60
CA PHE A 126 13.68 14.83 -11.43
C PHE A 126 13.39 16.09 -10.60
N GLN A 127 14.26 16.37 -9.63
CA GLN A 127 14.20 17.51 -8.70
C GLN A 127 12.91 17.58 -7.86
N ASN A 128 12.20 16.48 -7.66
CA ASN A 128 10.90 16.47 -6.96
C ASN A 128 10.96 17.11 -5.56
N ARG A 129 12.04 16.90 -4.81
CA ARG A 129 12.22 17.51 -3.49
C ARG A 129 12.41 19.02 -3.57
N LEU A 130 13.15 19.53 -4.57
CA LEU A 130 13.27 20.97 -4.80
C LEU A 130 11.92 21.57 -5.19
N THR A 131 11.19 20.89 -6.08
CA THR A 131 9.83 21.28 -6.48
C THR A 131 8.89 21.37 -5.27
N LEU A 132 8.94 20.39 -4.35
CA LEU A 132 8.17 20.42 -3.11
C LEU A 132 8.57 21.61 -2.23
N MET A 133 9.87 21.84 -2.00
CA MET A 133 10.32 22.96 -1.17
C MET A 133 9.88 24.32 -1.75
N ASN A 134 9.96 24.48 -3.08
CA ASN A 134 9.50 25.69 -3.75
C ASN A 134 7.98 25.89 -3.59
N ALA A 135 7.19 24.83 -3.75
CA ALA A 135 5.75 24.88 -3.53
C ALA A 135 5.41 25.23 -2.08
N ILE A 136 6.08 24.59 -1.11
CA ILE A 136 5.90 24.88 0.32
C ILE A 136 6.17 26.36 0.61
N ASN A 137 7.30 26.90 0.14
CA ASN A 137 7.66 28.30 0.38
C ASN A 137 6.61 29.27 -0.18
N LYS A 138 6.19 29.06 -1.44
CA LYS A 138 5.16 29.89 -2.09
C LYS A 138 3.80 29.82 -1.38
N ILE A 139 3.43 28.65 -0.87
CA ILE A 139 2.16 28.47 -0.16
C ILE A 139 2.24 29.10 1.24
N ILE A 140 3.31 28.87 2.01
CA ILE A 140 3.48 29.41 3.37
C ILE A 140 3.55 30.95 3.39
N GLU A 141 4.15 31.59 2.38
CA GLU A 141 4.19 33.06 2.28
C GLU A 141 2.80 33.72 2.38
N SER A 142 1.74 32.97 2.09
CA SER A 142 0.36 33.47 2.08
C SER A 142 -0.47 33.15 3.34
N ARG A 143 0.00 32.28 4.27
CA ARG A 143 -0.75 31.93 5.49
C ARG A 143 0.09 31.34 6.62
N ILE A 144 -0.32 31.64 7.87
CA ILE A 144 0.47 31.41 9.10
C ILE A 144 0.51 29.93 9.54
N ILE A 145 -0.50 29.10 9.22
CA ILE A 145 -0.57 27.71 9.70
C ILE A 145 -1.08 26.79 8.59
N MET A 146 -0.15 26.17 7.88
CA MET A 146 -0.42 25.09 6.93
C MET A 146 0.66 24.02 7.09
N ASP A 147 0.26 22.77 7.18
CA ASP A 147 1.17 21.63 7.04
C ASP A 147 0.99 21.02 5.65
N ILE A 148 2.09 20.85 4.93
CA ILE A 148 2.11 20.34 3.56
C ILE A 148 2.96 19.09 3.54
N SER A 149 2.36 17.98 3.16
CA SER A 149 3.03 16.69 3.08
C SER A 149 2.75 16.02 1.74
N VAL A 150 3.60 15.05 1.38
CA VAL A 150 3.39 14.22 0.19
C VAL A 150 2.75 12.90 0.63
N VAL A 151 1.65 12.53 -0.02
CA VAL A 151 0.99 11.25 0.19
C VAL A 151 0.89 10.53 -1.14
N SER A 152 1.43 9.32 -1.18
CA SER A 152 1.35 8.42 -2.32
C SER A 152 0.40 7.26 -2.01
N PHE A 153 -0.40 6.88 -2.99
CA PHE A 153 -1.26 5.72 -2.95
C PHE A 153 -0.82 4.76 -4.04
N THR A 154 -0.32 3.60 -3.64
CA THR A 154 0.25 2.61 -4.56
C THR A 154 -0.59 1.35 -4.57
N THR A 155 -0.96 0.90 -5.76
CA THR A 155 -1.63 -0.39 -5.98
C THR A 155 -0.64 -1.34 -6.63
N ILE A 156 -0.50 -2.53 -6.05
CA ILE A 156 0.27 -3.62 -6.65
C ILE A 156 -0.72 -4.72 -7.03
N SER A 157 -0.91 -4.94 -8.33
CA SER A 157 -1.69 -6.05 -8.86
C SER A 157 -0.74 -7.16 -9.30
N TYR A 158 -1.01 -8.40 -8.91
CA TYR A 158 -0.15 -9.53 -9.26
C TYR A 158 -0.96 -10.83 -9.41
N ARG A 159 -0.30 -11.86 -9.95
CA ARG A 159 -0.78 -13.24 -9.90
C ARG A 159 0.12 -14.09 -9.03
N THR A 160 -0.47 -14.88 -8.15
CA THR A 160 0.23 -15.91 -7.37
C THR A 160 0.79 -16.99 -8.29
N ILE A 161 1.64 -17.87 -7.76
CA ILE A 161 2.16 -19.04 -8.49
C ILE A 161 1.01 -19.97 -8.94
N THR A 162 -0.08 -20.03 -8.15
CA THR A 162 -1.30 -20.80 -8.48
C THR A 162 -2.17 -20.10 -9.54
N GLY A 163 -1.84 -18.87 -9.94
CA GLY A 163 -2.54 -18.10 -10.98
C GLY A 163 -3.67 -17.21 -10.48
N GLU A 164 -3.94 -17.21 -9.17
CA GLU A 164 -4.92 -16.35 -8.50
C GLU A 164 -4.52 -14.88 -8.65
N LYS A 165 -5.46 -14.02 -9.04
CA LYS A 165 -5.23 -12.57 -9.13
C LYS A 165 -5.41 -11.94 -7.76
N ARG A 166 -4.45 -11.14 -7.33
CA ARG A 166 -4.52 -10.38 -6.08
C ARG A 166 -4.14 -8.93 -6.29
N LYS A 167 -4.60 -8.10 -5.36
CA LYS A 167 -4.27 -6.69 -5.26
C LYS A 167 -3.97 -6.35 -3.81
N ILE A 168 -3.00 -5.48 -3.62
CA ILE A 168 -2.64 -4.90 -2.33
C ILE A 168 -2.48 -3.40 -2.51
N PHE A 169 -2.74 -2.66 -1.44
CA PHE A 169 -2.78 -1.20 -1.45
C PHE A 169 -1.84 -0.65 -0.39
N PHE A 170 -1.17 0.44 -0.72
CA PHE A 170 -0.30 1.14 0.20
C PHE A 170 -0.64 2.62 0.23
N ARG A 171 -0.58 3.21 1.41
CA ARG A 171 -0.46 4.65 1.62
C ARG A 171 0.95 4.93 2.11
N ASN A 172 1.76 5.56 1.26
CA ASN A 172 3.21 5.66 1.44
C ASN A 172 3.81 4.26 1.64
N GLU A 173 4.45 4.03 2.79
CA GLU A 173 5.11 2.75 3.13
C GLU A 173 4.18 1.80 3.92
N ILE A 174 2.93 2.21 4.19
CA ILE A 174 2.00 1.48 5.06
C ILE A 174 0.96 0.77 4.20
N GLU A 175 0.84 -0.55 4.36
CA GLU A 175 -0.22 -1.35 3.74
C GLU A 175 -1.59 -0.94 4.31
N ILE A 176 -2.59 -0.79 3.44
CA ILE A 176 -3.97 -0.47 3.78
C ILE A 176 -4.91 -1.51 3.17
N ASP A 177 -6.03 -1.76 3.83
CA ASP A 177 -6.98 -2.80 3.40
C ASP A 177 -7.65 -2.45 2.06
N GLU A 178 -7.94 -1.17 1.84
CA GLU A 178 -8.62 -0.69 0.65
C GLU A 178 -8.16 0.70 0.21
N MET A 179 -8.28 0.97 -1.09
CA MET A 179 -8.00 2.28 -1.65
C MET A 179 -9.18 3.23 -1.36
N PRO A 180 -8.96 4.43 -0.80
CA PRO A 180 -10.05 5.38 -0.57
C PRO A 180 -10.77 5.76 -1.87
N ASP A 181 -12.10 5.78 -1.86
CA ASP A 181 -12.93 6.01 -3.05
C ASP A 181 -12.57 7.30 -3.81
N PHE A 182 -12.21 8.36 -3.07
CA PHE A 182 -11.83 9.64 -3.67
C PHE A 182 -10.58 9.56 -4.55
N ILE A 183 -9.70 8.57 -4.35
CA ILE A 183 -8.51 8.40 -5.18
C ILE A 183 -8.90 8.04 -6.61
N TYR A 184 -9.95 7.24 -6.79
CA TYR A 184 -10.45 6.89 -8.12
C TYR A 184 -11.03 8.09 -8.85
N SER A 185 -11.76 8.97 -8.15
CA SER A 185 -12.30 10.19 -8.75
C SER A 185 -11.20 11.20 -9.09
N MET A 186 -10.14 11.27 -8.28
CA MET A 186 -9.01 12.19 -8.52
C MET A 186 -8.04 11.71 -9.60
N ARG A 187 -8.04 10.42 -9.96
CA ARG A 187 -7.12 9.86 -10.98
C ARG A 187 -7.24 10.51 -12.36
N HIS A 188 -8.44 10.99 -12.67
CA HIS A 188 -8.74 11.66 -13.94
C HIS A 188 -8.65 13.19 -13.87
N MET A 189 -8.33 13.74 -12.69
CA MET A 189 -8.13 15.17 -12.55
C MET A 189 -6.81 15.60 -13.17
N ARG A 190 -6.81 16.81 -13.72
CA ARG A 190 -5.60 17.41 -14.28
C ARG A 190 -4.56 17.57 -13.16
N LYS A 191 -3.39 16.94 -13.33
CA LYS A 191 -2.26 17.13 -12.41
C LYS A 191 -1.82 18.60 -12.48
N LEU A 192 -1.75 19.26 -11.33
CA LEU A 192 -1.37 20.66 -11.27
C LEU A 192 0.15 20.80 -11.48
N ASP A 193 0.54 21.90 -12.12
CA ASP A 193 1.93 22.29 -12.20
C ASP A 193 2.39 22.81 -10.83
N ILE A 194 3.20 22.00 -10.18
CA ILE A 194 3.61 22.16 -8.79
C ILE A 194 4.52 23.38 -8.64
N GLU A 195 5.32 23.68 -9.68
CA GLU A 195 6.26 24.79 -9.64
C GLU A 195 5.56 26.14 -9.49
N ASN A 196 4.31 26.23 -9.97
CA ASN A 196 3.51 27.44 -9.97
C ASN A 196 2.37 27.39 -8.94
N LEU A 197 2.36 26.39 -8.06
CA LEU A 197 1.31 26.23 -7.05
C LEU A 197 1.45 27.30 -5.96
N SER A 198 0.43 28.16 -5.85
CA SER A 198 0.24 29.13 -4.77
C SER A 198 -1.08 28.86 -4.04
N TYR A 199 -1.27 29.43 -2.85
CA TYR A 199 -2.55 29.31 -2.14
C TYR A 199 -3.73 29.87 -2.95
N SER A 200 -3.54 30.98 -3.68
CA SER A 200 -4.58 31.53 -4.54
C SER A 200 -4.98 30.55 -5.64
N SER A 201 -4.01 29.90 -6.30
CA SER A 201 -4.27 28.88 -7.30
C SER A 201 -5.01 27.67 -6.73
N ILE A 202 -4.72 27.30 -5.47
CA ILE A 202 -5.43 26.22 -4.78
C ILE A 202 -6.90 26.63 -4.55
N CYS A 203 -7.16 27.84 -4.09
CA CYS A 203 -8.52 28.34 -3.91
C CYS A 203 -9.30 28.42 -5.23
N GLU A 204 -8.65 28.86 -6.31
CA GLU A 204 -9.22 28.89 -7.67
C GLU A 204 -9.61 27.47 -8.12
N HIS A 205 -8.70 26.51 -8.01
CA HIS A 205 -8.95 25.12 -8.38
C HIS A 205 -10.02 24.44 -7.50
N VAL A 206 -10.12 24.79 -6.22
CA VAL A 206 -11.23 24.35 -5.36
C VAL A 206 -12.55 24.94 -5.85
N ALA A 207 -12.59 26.22 -6.22
CA ALA A 207 -13.80 26.87 -6.74
C ALA A 207 -14.23 26.30 -8.10
N GLU A 208 -13.27 25.89 -8.94
CA GLU A 208 -13.49 25.21 -10.22
C GLU A 208 -13.89 23.72 -10.06
N GLY A 209 -13.79 23.16 -8.85
CA GLY A 209 -14.04 21.74 -8.60
C GLY A 209 -12.94 20.79 -9.10
N SER A 210 -11.77 21.32 -9.47
CA SER A 210 -10.60 20.54 -9.87
C SER A 210 -9.78 20.03 -8.68
N ILE A 211 -10.03 20.56 -7.47
CA ILE A 211 -9.60 20.00 -6.19
C ILE A 211 -10.84 19.77 -5.32
N ILE A 212 -10.99 18.56 -4.78
CA ILE A 212 -12.08 18.26 -3.84
C ILE A 212 -11.57 18.47 -2.41
N PRO A 213 -12.11 19.44 -1.65
CA PRO A 213 -11.86 19.53 -0.23
C PRO A 213 -12.48 18.32 0.47
N ILE A 214 -11.68 17.53 1.15
CA ILE A 214 -12.18 16.42 1.94
C ILE A 214 -12.47 17.00 3.32
N SER A 215 -13.73 17.33 3.58
CA SER A 215 -14.18 17.60 4.95
C SER A 215 -14.00 16.32 5.77
N GLN A 216 -13.42 16.44 6.97
CA GLN A 216 -13.40 15.32 7.90
C GLN A 216 -14.83 14.93 8.27
N SER A 217 -15.40 14.00 7.52
CA SER A 217 -16.59 13.24 7.87
C SER A 217 -16.26 11.77 7.64
N GLN A 218 -15.26 11.30 8.39
CA GLN A 218 -15.03 9.90 8.80
C GLN A 218 -13.80 9.87 9.71
#